data_AF-A0A349UYM3-F1
#
_entry.id   AF-A0A349UYM3-F1
#
_cell.length_a   1.000
_cell.length_b   1.000
_cell.length_c   1.000
_cell.angle_alpha   90.00
_cell.angle_beta   90.00
_cell.angle_gamma   90.00
#
_symmetry.space_group_name_H-M   'P 1'
#
loop_
_entity.id
_entity.type
_entity.pdbx_description
1 polymer ?
#
loop_
_entity_poly.entity_id
_entity_poly.type
_entity_poly.pdbx_seq_one_letter_code
_entity_poly.pdbx_strand_id
1 'polypeptide(L)' 'QQLAREPRALPRLEISPEIQHLDDISALLEADTQALLQTFRLHDYDPHPALTFKVAV' A
#
# COMPACT_ATOMS: atom_id res chain seq x y z
N GLN A 1 13.98 17.32 6.64
CA GLN A 1 14.35 16.00 7.19
C GLN A 1 14.13 14.86 6.19
N GLN A 2 13.03 14.80 5.44
CA GLN A 2 12.83 13.76 4.41
C GLN A 2 13.87 13.79 3.30
N LEU A 3 14.21 14.98 2.77
CA LEU A 3 15.20 15.16 1.70
C LEU A 3 16.63 14.73 2.06
N ALA A 4 16.93 14.56 3.35
CA ALA A 4 18.26 14.14 3.83
C ALA A 4 18.38 12.62 3.98
N ARG A 5 17.30 11.85 3.75
CA ARG A 5 17.29 10.39 3.87
C ARG A 5 17.74 9.77 2.56
N GLU A 6 18.66 8.83 2.63
CA GLU A 6 19.04 8.04 1.45
C GLU A 6 17.85 7.17 0.99
N PRO A 7 17.51 7.18 -0.31
CA PRO A 7 16.49 6.30 -0.86
C PRO A 7 16.83 4.82 -0.64
N ARG A 8 15.82 4.01 -0.32
CA ARG A 8 15.93 2.55 -0.22
C ARG A 8 15.33 1.88 -1.46
N ALA A 9 15.55 0.58 -1.58
CA ALA A 9 14.94 -0.22 -2.64
C ALA A 9 13.42 -0.05 -2.65
N LEU A 10 12.84 -0.01 -3.85
CA LEU A 10 11.39 0.11 -4.01
C LEU A 10 10.73 -1.21 -3.63
N PRO A 11 9.55 -1.15 -2.98
CA PRO A 11 8.76 -2.34 -2.71
C PRO A 11 8.15 -2.87 -4.01
N ARG A 12 7.57 -4.06 -3.90
CA ARG A 12 6.77 -4.65 -4.97
C ARG A 12 5.33 -4.81 -4.50
N LEU A 13 4.39 -4.36 -5.32
CA LEU A 13 2.97 -4.60 -5.14
C LEU A 13 2.54 -5.78 -6.01
N GLU A 14 2.01 -6.81 -5.38
CA GLU A 14 1.41 -7.96 -6.04
C GLU A 14 -0.12 -7.87 -5.90
N ILE A 15 -0.82 -8.10 -7.01
CA ILE A 15 -2.28 -8.17 -7.05
C ILE A 15 -2.66 -9.64 -7.19
N SER A 16 -3.65 -10.09 -6.42
CA SER A 16 -4.16 -11.46 -6.51
C SER A 16 -4.55 -11.80 -7.96
N PRO A 17 -4.17 -12.99 -8.48
CA PRO A 17 -4.52 -13.42 -9.82
C PRO A 17 -6.03 -13.63 -10.01
N GLU A 18 -6.80 -13.64 -8.93
CA GLU A 18 -8.27 -13.71 -8.96
C GLU A 18 -8.90 -12.43 -9.51
N ILE A 19 -8.19 -11.30 -9.45
CA ILE A 19 -8.64 -10.02 -10.03
C ILE A 19 -8.32 -10.01 -11.52
N GLN A 20 -9.36 -10.06 -12.36
CA GLN A 20 -9.24 -10.07 -13.81
C GLN A 20 -9.88 -8.82 -14.43
N HIS A 21 -10.85 -8.23 -13.75
CA HIS A 21 -11.59 -7.05 -14.17
C HIS A 21 -11.66 -6.00 -13.06
N LEU A 22 -11.92 -4.74 -13.45
CA LEU A 22 -12.12 -3.65 -12.50
C LEU A 22 -13.31 -3.90 -11.57
N ASP A 23 -14.35 -4.58 -12.07
CA ASP A 23 -15.56 -4.86 -11.30
C ASP A 23 -15.28 -5.79 -10.10
N ASP A 24 -14.26 -6.65 -10.20
CA ASP A 24 -13.84 -7.59 -9.12
C ASP A 24 -13.35 -6.86 -7.87
N ILE A 25 -12.94 -5.59 -8.01
CA ILE A 25 -12.40 -4.75 -6.93
C ILE A 25 -13.52 -4.02 -6.19
N SER A 26 -14.73 -3.92 -6.77
CA SER A 26 -15.85 -3.15 -6.19
C SER A 26 -16.26 -3.70 -4.83
N ALA A 27 -16.27 -5.03 -4.68
CA ALA A 27 -16.56 -5.70 -3.41
C ALA A 27 -15.50 -5.42 -2.33
N LEU A 28 -14.27 -5.06 -2.72
CA LEU A 28 -13.18 -4.77 -1.79
C LEU A 28 -13.33 -3.40 -1.12
N LEU A 29 -14.17 -2.50 -1.66
CA LEU A 29 -14.43 -1.19 -1.05
C LEU A 29 -15.16 -1.30 0.29
N GLU A 30 -15.93 -2.38 0.48
CA GLU A 30 -16.65 -2.69 1.72
C GLU A 30 -15.95 -3.80 2.53
N ALA A 31 -14.87 -4.38 2.02
CA ALA A 31 -14.17 -5.48 2.66
C ALA A 31 -13.30 -4.98 3.82
N ASP A 32 -12.99 -5.91 4.73
CA ASP A 32 -12.10 -5.61 5.86
C ASP A 32 -10.62 -5.52 5.42
N THR A 33 -9.80 -4.99 6.32
CA THR A 33 -8.36 -4.85 6.10
C THR A 33 -7.68 -6.18 5.77
N GLN A 34 -8.16 -7.29 6.33
CA GLN A 34 -7.52 -8.59 6.12
C GLN A 34 -7.75 -9.08 4.69
N ALA A 35 -8.98 -8.96 4.17
CA ALA A 35 -9.33 -9.29 2.79
C ALA A 35 -8.58 -8.39 1.79
N LEU A 36 -8.43 -7.10 2.11
CA LEU A 36 -7.62 -6.18 1.30
C LEU A 36 -6.15 -6.60 1.23
N LEU A 37 -5.53 -6.97 2.36
CA LEU A 37 -4.14 -7.42 2.42
C LEU A 37 -3.92 -8.78 1.74
N GLN A 38 -4.96 -9.61 1.62
CA GLN A 38 -4.88 -10.84 0.84
C GLN A 38 -4.89 -10.57 -0.66
N THR A 39 -5.64 -9.54 -1.09
CA THR A 39 -5.80 -9.17 -2.50
C THR A 39 -4.63 -8.32 -2.99
N PHE A 40 -4.15 -7.38 -2.20
CA PHE A 40 -3.03 -6.49 -2.50
C PHE A 40 -1.91 -6.72 -1.51
N ARG A 41 -0.86 -7.42 -1.96
CA ARG A 41 0.28 -7.75 -1.11
C ARG A 41 1.45 -6.85 -1.39
N LEU A 42 1.93 -6.20 -0.34
CA LEU A 42 3.11 -5.36 -0.40
C LEU A 42 4.32 -6.14 0.10
N HIS A 43 5.30 -6.30 -0.77
CA HIS A 43 6.55 -7.01 -0.50
C HIS A 43 7.71 -6.02 -0.36
N ASP A 44 8.63 -6.34 0.55
CA ASP A 44 9.91 -5.66 0.70
C ASP A 44 9.79 -4.15 0.99
N TYR A 45 8.71 -3.75 1.65
CA TYR A 45 8.52 -2.37 2.09
C TYR A 45 9.24 -2.11 3.41
N ASP A 46 10.45 -1.57 3.31
CA ASP A 46 11.27 -1.13 4.44
C ASP A 46 11.43 0.40 4.43
N PRO A 47 10.40 1.17 4.86
CA PRO A 47 10.47 2.61 4.88
C PRO A 47 11.30 3.14 6.05
N HIS A 48 11.82 4.35 5.88
CA HIS A 48 12.28 5.15 7.02
C HIS A 48 11.10 5.47 7.96
N PRO A 49 11.35 5.77 9.25
CA PRO A 49 10.29 6.11 10.20
C PRO A 49 9.35 7.21 9.69
N ALA A 50 8.06 7.00 9.95
CA ALA A 50 7.00 7.92 9.56
C ALA A 50 7.29 9.35 10.06
N LEU A 51 7.01 10.33 9.22
CA LEU A 51 7.11 11.73 9.58
C LEU A 51 5.70 12.23 9.89
N THR A 52 5.52 12.80 11.08
CA THR A 52 4.24 13.40 11.46
C THR A 52 4.19 14.84 10.97
N PHE A 53 3.13 15.21 10.25
CA PHE A 53 2.89 16.57 9.79
C PHE A 53 1.51 17.03 10.23
N LYS A 54 1.36 18.33 10.49
CA LYS A 54 0.05 18.94 10.74
C LYS A 54 -0.50 19.45 9.41
N VAL A 55 -1.73 19.07 9.11
CA VAL A 55 -2.47 19.60 7.97
C VAL A 55 -3.03 20.96 8.37
N ALA A 56 -2.84 21.97 7.53
CA ALA A 56 -3.52 23.26 7.68
C ALA A 56 -4.98 23.08 7.24
N VAL A 57 -5.91 23.49 8.12
CA VAL A 57 -7.36 23.47 7.88
C VAL A 57 -7.80 24.88 7.53
#